data_AF-A0AAU8ZH84-F1
#
_entry.id   AF-A0AAU8ZH84-F1
#
_cell.length_a   1.000
_cell.length_b   1.000
_cell.length_c   1.000
_cell.angle_alpha   90.00
_cell.angle_beta   90.00
_cell.angle_gamma   90.00
#
_symmetry.space_group_name_H-M   'P 1'
#
loop_
_entity.id
_entity.type
_entity.pdbx_description
1 polymer ?
#
loop_
_entity_poly.entity_id
_entity_poly.type
_entity_poly.pdbx_seq_one_letter_code
_entity_poly.pdbx_strand_id
1 'polypeptide(L)'
;MSLKLQQESPSDNDLFEGESHKKVAQHMAEVLRESDNNIIGLEGELGSGKSTIINFLKDELRGEYIFIEFDAERYHHGNTKKALIEVIYKGLSNVTGVNKNKLDEHRNRALGNVIEYEKKIKSQLSWWTVLFVLFSLLSVQTIRYLFIDTNSLIYKDKPVSITLFILEFLIFLSPAILLIFLYFYKKIAPKKIKTTIGDLFKRNSTDKISETWMVSREVGAIELHDALAGFTEKDTLPHTLRFIFIIDNLDRII
;
A
#
# COMPACT_ATOMS: atom_id res chain seq x y z
N MET A 1 -51.98 2.99 7.89
CA MET A 1 -51.84 2.83 6.43
C MET A 1 -50.36 2.60 6.17
N SER A 2 -49.95 1.40 5.75
CA SER A 2 -48.53 1.11 5.48
C SER A 2 -48.17 1.61 4.08
N LEU A 3 -47.13 2.42 3.99
CA LEU A 3 -46.57 2.85 2.71
C LEU A 3 -45.94 1.62 2.04
N LYS A 4 -46.51 1.17 0.92
CA LYS A 4 -45.94 0.08 0.12
C LYS A 4 -45.29 0.69 -1.11
N LEU A 5 -43.96 0.80 -1.08
CA LEU A 5 -43.17 1.20 -2.24
C LEU A 5 -43.26 0.07 -3.27
N GLN A 6 -43.70 0.39 -4.48
CA GLN A 6 -43.58 -0.55 -5.60
C GLN A 6 -42.15 -0.51 -6.08
N GLN A 7 -41.49 -1.67 -6.04
CA GLN A 7 -40.16 -1.84 -6.57
C GLN A 7 -40.29 -2.41 -7.98
N GLU A 8 -39.58 -1.82 -8.93
CA GLU A 8 -39.37 -2.45 -10.23
C GLU A 8 -38.34 -3.57 -10.04
N SER A 9 -38.76 -4.80 -10.30
CA SER A 9 -37.89 -5.98 -10.27
C SER A 9 -38.08 -6.79 -11.55
N PRO A 10 -37.03 -7.45 -12.06
CA PRO A 10 -37.17 -8.44 -13.13
C PRO A 10 -38.23 -9.47 -12.79
N SER A 11 -38.91 -10.00 -13.81
CA SER A 11 -39.87 -11.09 -13.61
C SER A 11 -39.16 -12.44 -13.47
N ASP A 12 -39.62 -13.28 -12.55
CA ASP A 12 -39.15 -14.66 -12.39
C ASP A 12 -39.84 -15.63 -13.37
N ASN A 13 -40.92 -15.21 -14.03
CA ASN A 13 -41.65 -16.02 -15.00
C ASN A 13 -41.97 -15.20 -16.26
N ASP A 14 -41.84 -15.83 -17.43
CA ASP A 14 -42.25 -15.21 -18.69
C ASP A 14 -43.75 -15.45 -18.90
N LEU A 15 -44.55 -14.39 -18.71
CA LEU A 15 -46.00 -14.43 -18.82
C LEU A 15 -46.49 -14.18 -20.26
N PHE A 16 -45.60 -13.87 -21.20
CA PHE A 16 -45.96 -13.63 -22.59
C PHE A 16 -46.21 -14.95 -23.31
N GLU A 17 -47.24 -14.97 -24.17
CA GLU A 17 -47.53 -16.12 -25.02
C GLU A 17 -46.31 -16.44 -25.91
N GLY A 18 -45.77 -17.65 -25.78
CA GLY A 18 -44.60 -18.11 -26.52
C GLY A 18 -43.24 -17.92 -25.82
N GLU A 19 -43.21 -17.44 -24.57
CA GLU A 19 -42.00 -17.32 -23.71
C GLU A 19 -40.82 -16.62 -24.42
N SER A 20 -41.10 -15.49 -25.08
CA SER A 20 -40.13 -14.82 -25.94
C SER A 20 -38.85 -14.37 -25.22
N HIS A 21 -38.94 -13.84 -24.00
CA HIS A 21 -37.76 -13.40 -23.23
C HIS A 21 -36.89 -14.58 -22.83
N LYS A 22 -37.52 -15.68 -22.42
CA LYS A 22 -36.83 -16.91 -22.03
C LYS A 22 -36.11 -17.55 -23.22
N LYS A 23 -36.74 -17.58 -24.41
CA LYS A 23 -36.10 -18.06 -25.64
C LYS A 23 -34.87 -17.22 -26.01
N VAL A 24 -34.95 -15.90 -25.89
CA VAL A 24 -33.79 -15.02 -26.10
C VAL A 24 -32.67 -15.35 -25.11
N ALA A 25 -32.98 -15.51 -23.82
CA ALA A 25 -32.00 -15.89 -22.81
C ALA A 25 -31.35 -17.26 -23.10
N GLN A 26 -32.12 -18.24 -23.56
CA GLN A 26 -31.61 -19.56 -23.95
C GLN A 26 -30.64 -19.49 -25.13
N HIS A 27 -30.99 -18.77 -26.19
CA HIS A 27 -30.07 -18.57 -27.32
C HIS A 27 -28.82 -17.79 -26.92
N MET A 28 -28.93 -16.79 -26.04
CA MET A 28 -27.76 -16.11 -25.48
C MET A 28 -26.85 -17.09 -24.72
N ALA A 29 -27.42 -18.00 -23.93
CA ALA A 29 -26.66 -19.03 -23.20
C ALA A 29 -25.95 -20.01 -24.17
N GLU A 30 -26.60 -20.43 -25.24
CA GLU A 30 -25.99 -21.25 -26.30
C GLU A 30 -24.79 -20.55 -26.94
N VAL A 31 -24.97 -19.29 -27.35
CA VAL A 31 -23.89 -18.48 -27.95
C VAL A 31 -22.70 -18.33 -26.98
N LEU A 32 -22.97 -18.07 -25.70
CA LEU A 32 -21.93 -17.96 -24.66
C LEU A 32 -21.20 -19.27 -24.37
N ARG A 33 -21.79 -20.43 -24.69
CA ARG A 33 -21.15 -21.75 -24.51
C ARG A 33 -20.34 -22.17 -25.74
N GLU A 34 -20.83 -21.86 -26.94
CA GLU A 34 -20.28 -22.38 -28.20
C GLU A 34 -19.25 -21.46 -28.86
N SER A 35 -19.36 -20.14 -28.66
CA SER A 35 -18.53 -19.16 -29.35
C SER A 35 -17.55 -18.48 -28.41
N ASP A 36 -16.34 -18.20 -28.91
CA ASP A 36 -15.37 -17.29 -28.26
C ASP A 36 -15.81 -15.80 -28.32
N ASN A 37 -17.10 -15.54 -28.56
CA ASN A 37 -17.63 -14.18 -28.59
C ASN A 37 -17.71 -13.65 -27.17
N ASN A 38 -16.83 -12.69 -26.87
CA ASN A 38 -16.68 -12.14 -25.52
C ASN A 38 -17.65 -10.98 -25.21
N ILE A 39 -18.49 -10.56 -26.16
CA ILE A 39 -19.37 -9.40 -26.04
C ILE A 39 -20.73 -9.69 -26.68
N ILE A 40 -21.81 -9.47 -25.93
CA ILE A 40 -23.19 -9.54 -26.41
C ILE A 40 -23.88 -8.21 -26.08
N GLY A 41 -24.48 -7.58 -27.09
CA GLY A 41 -25.32 -6.40 -26.92
C GLY A 41 -26.78 -6.78 -26.80
N LEU A 42 -27.46 -6.30 -25.76
CA LEU A 42 -28.91 -6.45 -25.59
C LEU A 42 -29.58 -5.08 -25.74
N GLU A 43 -30.11 -4.80 -26.92
CA GLU A 43 -30.77 -3.53 -27.24
C GLU A 43 -32.30 -3.64 -27.13
N GLY A 44 -32.94 -2.56 -26.70
CA GLY A 44 -34.40 -2.47 -26.60
C GLY A 44 -34.84 -1.21 -25.88
N GLU A 45 -36.10 -0.81 -26.05
CA GLU A 45 -36.67 0.37 -25.40
C GLU A 45 -36.77 0.22 -23.87
N LEU A 46 -37.01 1.32 -23.16
CA LEU A 46 -37.28 1.27 -21.72
C LEU A 46 -38.56 0.44 -21.47
N GLY A 47 -38.49 -0.51 -20.54
CA GLY A 47 -39.61 -1.42 -20.26
C GLY A 47 -39.74 -2.60 -21.22
N SER A 48 -38.83 -2.79 -22.18
CA SER A 48 -38.86 -3.92 -23.13
C SER A 48 -38.48 -5.29 -22.53
N GLY A 49 -38.32 -5.39 -21.20
CA GLY A 49 -37.98 -6.66 -20.54
C GLY A 49 -36.49 -7.04 -20.53
N LYS A 50 -35.56 -6.14 -20.87
CA LYS A 50 -34.10 -6.42 -20.87
C LYS A 50 -33.60 -7.05 -19.56
N SER A 51 -33.93 -6.44 -18.43
CA SER A 51 -33.53 -6.95 -17.10
C SER A 51 -34.15 -8.32 -16.80
N THR A 52 -35.34 -8.61 -17.32
CA THR A 52 -36.00 -9.94 -17.23
C THR A 52 -35.25 -10.99 -18.06
N ILE A 53 -34.82 -10.66 -19.29
CA ILE A 53 -33.98 -11.56 -20.12
C ILE A 53 -32.68 -11.87 -19.39
N ILE A 54 -32.01 -10.87 -18.84
CA ILE A 54 -30.77 -11.04 -18.06
C ILE A 54 -31.00 -11.91 -16.83
N ASN A 55 -32.16 -11.81 -16.16
CA ASN A 55 -32.52 -12.66 -15.03
C ASN A 55 -32.61 -14.14 -15.47
N PHE A 56 -33.35 -14.42 -16.56
CA PHE A 56 -33.43 -15.78 -17.10
C PHE A 56 -32.09 -16.32 -17.57
N LEU A 57 -31.23 -15.47 -18.13
CA LEU A 57 -29.89 -15.86 -18.54
C LEU A 57 -29.03 -16.29 -17.34
N LYS A 58 -29.14 -15.56 -16.21
CA LYS A 58 -28.45 -15.93 -14.97
C LYS A 58 -28.90 -17.28 -14.44
N ASP A 59 -30.20 -17.56 -14.53
CA ASP A 59 -30.77 -18.84 -14.11
C ASP A 59 -30.31 -19.99 -15.03
N GLU A 60 -30.31 -19.78 -16.35
CA GLU A 60 -29.90 -20.78 -17.34
C GLU A 60 -28.41 -21.15 -17.25
N LEU A 61 -27.56 -20.19 -16.89
CA LEU A 61 -26.11 -20.35 -16.77
C LEU A 61 -25.62 -20.52 -15.32
N ARG A 62 -26.55 -20.78 -14.41
CA ARG A 62 -26.27 -20.87 -12.98
C ARG A 62 -25.28 -21.99 -12.68
N GLY A 63 -24.17 -21.62 -12.03
CA GLY A 63 -23.10 -22.57 -11.68
C GLY A 63 -22.05 -22.78 -12.77
N GLU A 64 -22.31 -22.34 -14.00
CA GLU A 64 -21.31 -22.35 -15.08
C GLU A 64 -20.50 -21.05 -15.14
N TYR A 65 -21.15 -19.94 -14.79
CA TYR A 65 -20.59 -18.59 -14.84
C TYR A 65 -20.87 -17.82 -13.55
N ILE A 66 -19.95 -16.92 -13.21
CA ILE A 66 -20.13 -15.92 -12.16
C ILE A 66 -20.61 -14.63 -12.79
N PHE A 67 -21.72 -14.09 -12.31
CA PHE A 67 -22.27 -12.84 -12.81
C PHE A 67 -21.80 -11.66 -11.97
N ILE A 68 -21.29 -10.64 -12.64
CA ILE A 68 -20.86 -9.39 -12.03
C ILE A 68 -21.60 -8.26 -12.74
N GLU A 69 -22.38 -7.50 -11.98
CA GLU A 69 -23.24 -6.43 -12.51
C GLU A 69 -22.67 -5.06 -12.19
N PHE A 70 -22.61 -4.22 -13.21
CA PHE A 70 -22.16 -2.84 -13.11
C PHE A 70 -23.21 -1.91 -13.72
N ASP A 71 -23.93 -1.20 -12.84
CA ASP A 71 -24.85 -0.14 -13.23
C ASP A 71 -24.07 1.15 -13.48
N ALA A 72 -23.92 1.49 -14.75
CA ALA A 72 -23.07 2.58 -15.14
C ALA A 72 -23.68 3.95 -14.75
N GLU A 73 -25.02 4.09 -14.75
CA GLU A 73 -25.73 5.32 -14.35
C GLU A 73 -25.46 5.66 -12.88
N ARG A 74 -25.53 4.64 -12.00
CA ARG A 74 -25.26 4.77 -10.57
C ARG A 74 -23.87 5.31 -10.26
N TYR A 75 -22.87 4.96 -11.08
CA TYR A 75 -21.47 5.32 -10.87
C TYR A 75 -20.99 6.46 -11.79
N HIS A 76 -21.89 7.11 -12.52
CA HIS A 76 -21.55 8.17 -13.47
C HIS A 76 -21.03 9.44 -12.80
N HIS A 77 -21.69 9.91 -11.73
CA HIS A 77 -21.40 11.20 -11.09
C HIS A 77 -20.17 11.17 -10.14
N GLY A 78 -19.23 10.24 -10.33
CA GLY A 78 -18.10 10.03 -9.43
C GLY A 78 -16.93 9.28 -10.06
N ASN A 79 -16.20 8.50 -9.25
CA ASN A 79 -15.03 7.74 -9.69
C ASN A 79 -15.44 6.38 -10.29
N THR A 80 -16.00 6.40 -11.50
CA THR A 80 -16.50 5.22 -12.24
C THR A 80 -15.45 4.10 -12.33
N LYS A 81 -14.18 4.46 -12.55
CA LYS A 81 -13.06 3.51 -12.64
C LYS A 81 -12.80 2.81 -11.30
N LYS A 82 -12.79 3.55 -10.18
CA LYS A 82 -12.69 2.96 -8.84
C LYS A 82 -13.89 2.06 -8.55
N ALA A 83 -15.10 2.50 -8.89
CA ALA A 83 -16.30 1.70 -8.71
C ALA A 83 -16.23 0.38 -9.50
N LEU A 84 -15.75 0.44 -10.75
CA LEU A 84 -15.56 -0.73 -11.59
C LEU A 84 -14.60 -1.75 -10.94
N ILE A 85 -13.44 -1.29 -10.46
CA ILE A 85 -12.47 -2.13 -9.74
C ILE A 85 -13.13 -2.78 -8.51
N GLU A 86 -13.86 -1.99 -7.71
CA GLU A 86 -14.50 -2.47 -6.48
C GLU A 86 -15.63 -3.47 -6.75
N VAL A 87 -16.42 -3.26 -7.81
CA VAL A 87 -17.52 -4.16 -8.21
C VAL A 87 -16.96 -5.49 -8.67
N ILE A 88 -15.96 -5.49 -9.55
CA ILE A 88 -15.31 -6.71 -10.03
C ILE A 88 -14.61 -7.42 -8.86
N TYR A 89 -13.87 -6.69 -8.03
CA TYR A 89 -13.24 -7.24 -6.84
C TYR A 89 -14.23 -7.97 -5.93
N LYS A 90 -15.38 -7.36 -5.62
CA LYS A 90 -16.42 -7.98 -4.78
C LYS A 90 -17.06 -9.20 -5.43
N GLY A 91 -17.24 -9.17 -6.75
CA GLY A 91 -17.76 -10.31 -7.51
C GLY A 91 -16.82 -11.51 -7.44
N LEU A 92 -15.51 -11.28 -7.49
CA LEU A 92 -14.49 -12.33 -7.46
C LEU A 92 -14.11 -12.77 -6.04
N SER A 93 -14.12 -11.88 -5.04
CA SER A 93 -13.63 -12.17 -3.69
C SER A 93 -14.44 -13.25 -2.95
N ASN A 94 -15.67 -13.47 -3.38
CA ASN A 94 -16.60 -14.44 -2.79
C ASN A 94 -16.50 -15.83 -3.43
N VAL A 95 -15.69 -15.99 -4.47
CA VAL A 95 -15.59 -17.22 -5.26
C VAL A 95 -14.54 -18.16 -4.64
N THR A 96 -14.84 -19.45 -4.62
CA THR A 96 -13.94 -20.48 -4.12
C THR A 96 -12.74 -20.67 -5.07
N GLY A 97 -11.53 -20.80 -4.51
CA GLY A 97 -10.30 -21.01 -5.27
C GLY A 97 -9.58 -19.72 -5.70
N VAL A 98 -10.15 -18.54 -5.47
CA VAL A 98 -9.50 -17.25 -5.74
C VAL A 98 -8.43 -16.93 -4.70
N ASN A 99 -7.26 -16.50 -5.16
CA ASN A 99 -6.18 -16.05 -4.27
C ASN A 99 -6.46 -14.64 -3.77
N LYS A 100 -7.13 -14.57 -2.61
CA LYS A 100 -7.55 -13.29 -2.00
C LYS A 100 -6.39 -12.33 -1.75
N ASN A 101 -5.22 -12.83 -1.36
CA ASN A 101 -4.07 -11.98 -1.06
C ASN A 101 -3.56 -11.24 -2.31
N LYS A 102 -3.44 -11.94 -3.45
CA LYS A 102 -3.07 -11.31 -4.71
C LYS A 102 -4.17 -10.38 -5.22
N LEU A 103 -5.43 -10.80 -5.11
CA LEU A 103 -6.57 -9.97 -5.49
C LEU A 103 -6.59 -8.64 -4.71
N ASP A 104 -6.34 -8.71 -3.40
CA ASP A 104 -6.19 -7.53 -2.54
C ASP A 104 -4.98 -6.67 -2.92
N GLU A 105 -3.85 -7.28 -3.27
CA GLU A 105 -2.66 -6.57 -3.73
C GLU A 105 -2.95 -5.73 -4.98
N HIS A 106 -3.56 -6.33 -6.02
CA HIS A 106 -3.90 -5.65 -7.26
C HIS A 106 -4.92 -4.53 -7.03
N ARG A 107 -5.97 -4.79 -6.22
CA ARG A 107 -6.94 -3.77 -5.81
C ARG A 107 -6.25 -2.60 -5.11
N ASN A 108 -5.46 -2.89 -4.07
CA ASN A 108 -4.85 -1.86 -3.25
C ASN A 108 -3.82 -1.03 -4.02
N ARG A 109 -3.07 -1.67 -4.93
CA ARG A 109 -2.15 -0.97 -5.85
C ARG A 109 -2.91 -0.02 -6.77
N ALA A 110 -3.98 -0.48 -7.41
CA ALA A 110 -4.75 0.32 -8.36
C ALA A 110 -5.51 1.48 -7.70
N LEU A 111 -6.00 1.28 -6.48
CA LEU A 111 -6.66 2.31 -5.69
C LEU A 111 -5.70 3.31 -5.04
N GLY A 112 -4.38 3.10 -5.18
CA GLY A 112 -3.37 3.96 -4.57
C GLY A 112 -3.30 3.87 -3.04
N ASN A 113 -3.79 2.75 -2.46
CA ASN A 113 -3.74 2.50 -1.01
C ASN A 113 -2.32 2.16 -0.52
N VAL A 114 -1.42 1.79 -1.43
CA VAL A 114 -0.03 1.43 -1.12
C VAL A 114 0.91 2.44 -1.76
N ILE A 115 1.62 3.22 -0.93
CA ILE A 115 2.73 4.06 -1.39
C ILE A 115 4.00 3.47 -0.80
N GLU A 116 4.75 2.74 -1.62
CA GLU A 116 6.09 2.31 -1.25
C GLU A 116 7.08 3.45 -1.52
N TYR A 117 7.75 3.95 -0.49
CA TYR A 117 8.81 4.94 -0.66
C TYR A 117 10.15 4.41 -0.16
N GLU A 118 11.18 4.49 -1.00
CA GLU A 118 12.55 4.17 -0.59
C GLU A 118 13.17 5.38 0.09
N LYS A 119 13.28 5.34 1.42
CA LYS A 119 14.01 6.36 2.17
C LYS A 119 15.48 5.96 2.29
N LYS A 120 16.32 6.50 1.40
CA LYS A 120 17.79 6.39 1.51
C LYS A 120 18.30 7.28 2.65
N ILE A 121 18.34 6.74 3.86
CA ILE A 121 18.98 7.41 5.00
C ILE A 121 20.49 7.22 4.86
N LYS A 122 21.20 8.27 4.47
CA LYS A 122 22.66 8.31 4.51
C LYS A 122 23.12 8.79 5.89
N SER A 123 23.27 7.90 6.86
CA SER A 123 23.92 8.23 8.13
C SER A 123 25.43 8.03 8.00
N GLN A 124 26.14 9.08 7.61
CA GLN A 124 27.60 9.06 7.72
C GLN A 124 27.95 9.20 9.20
N LEU A 125 28.41 8.11 9.84
CA LEU A 125 29.12 8.24 11.12
C LEU A 125 30.34 9.11 10.86
N SER A 126 30.28 10.34 11.34
CA SER A 126 31.37 11.28 11.21
C SER A 126 32.61 10.71 11.90
N TRP A 127 33.78 10.84 11.27
CA TRP A 127 35.05 10.46 11.90
C TRP A 127 35.24 11.14 13.28
N TRP A 128 34.67 12.33 13.46
CA TRP A 128 34.62 13.05 14.73
C TRP A 128 33.85 12.30 15.83
N THR A 129 32.82 11.54 15.45
CA THR A 129 32.06 10.68 16.37
C THR A 129 32.92 9.51 16.85
N VAL A 130 33.64 8.87 15.94
CA VAL A 130 34.55 7.75 16.27
C VAL A 130 35.64 8.23 17.23
N LEU A 131 36.24 9.39 16.94
CA LEU A 131 37.22 10.04 17.80
C LEU A 131 36.64 10.39 19.18
N PHE A 132 35.40 10.89 19.24
CA PHE A 132 34.74 11.22 20.50
C PHE A 132 34.49 9.98 21.37
N VAL A 133 34.02 8.88 20.77
CA VAL A 133 33.85 7.60 21.48
C VAL A 133 35.19 7.09 22.00
N LEU A 134 36.25 7.14 21.17
CA LEU A 134 37.58 6.71 21.56
C LEU A 134 38.12 7.53 22.75
N PHE A 135 38.04 8.86 22.71
CA PHE A 135 38.46 9.71 23.82
C PHE A 135 37.61 9.50 25.07
N SER A 136 36.31 9.25 24.92
CA SER A 136 35.44 8.95 26.06
C SER A 136 35.85 7.66 26.76
N LEU A 137 36.20 6.61 26.00
CA LEU A 137 36.69 5.35 26.56
C LEU A 137 38.04 5.54 27.28
N LEU A 138 38.96 6.30 26.67
CA LEU A 138 40.27 6.61 27.29
C LEU A 138 40.12 7.42 28.58
N SER A 139 39.21 8.41 28.61
CA SER A 139 38.92 9.22 29.81
C SER A 139 38.35 8.36 30.96
N VAL A 140 37.46 7.41 30.66
CA VAL A 140 36.94 6.48 31.67
C VAL A 140 38.04 5.59 32.23
N GLN A 141 39.00 5.15 31.40
CA GLN A 141 40.11 4.33 31.86
C GLN A 141 41.08 5.10 32.76
N THR A 142 41.29 6.39 32.52
CA THR A 142 42.22 7.22 33.31
C THR A 142 41.62 7.76 34.61
N ILE A 143 40.29 7.72 34.78
CA ILE A 143 39.63 8.30 35.96
C ILE A 143 40.15 7.70 37.28
N ARG A 144 40.40 6.39 37.30
CA ARG A 144 40.89 5.68 38.50
C ARG A 144 42.30 6.16 38.90
N TYR A 145 43.17 6.36 37.93
CA TYR A 145 44.54 6.82 38.16
C TYR A 145 44.54 8.25 38.69
N LEU A 146 43.73 9.13 38.09
CA LEU A 146 43.53 10.49 38.60
C LEU A 146 43.05 10.53 40.06
N PHE A 147 42.11 9.68 40.46
CA PHE A 147 41.66 9.63 41.86
C PHE A 147 42.77 9.18 42.82
N ILE A 148 43.66 8.29 42.40
CA ILE A 148 44.77 7.80 43.23
C ILE A 148 45.86 8.87 43.35
N ASP A 149 46.20 9.52 42.24
CA ASP A 149 47.25 10.53 42.19
C ASP A 149 46.82 11.85 42.85
N THR A 150 45.54 12.25 42.72
CA THR A 150 45.00 13.39 43.48
C THR A 150 45.02 13.14 44.98
N ASN A 151 44.60 11.96 45.45
CA ASN A 151 44.64 11.63 46.86
C ASN A 151 46.07 11.60 47.41
N SER A 152 47.03 11.01 46.69
CA SER A 152 48.41 10.97 47.14
C SER A 152 49.10 12.35 47.13
N LEU A 153 48.72 13.26 46.22
CA LEU A 153 49.14 14.68 46.26
C LEU A 153 48.58 15.44 47.47
N ILE A 154 47.33 15.16 47.87
CA ILE A 154 46.65 15.82 48.99
C ILE A 154 47.19 15.31 50.34
N TYR A 155 47.32 13.99 50.50
CA TYR A 155 47.75 13.36 51.75
C TYR A 155 49.27 13.19 51.88
N LYS A 156 50.04 13.52 50.83
CA LYS A 156 51.52 13.42 50.75
C LYS A 156 52.08 12.02 51.05
N ASP A 157 51.32 10.97 50.75
CA ASP A 157 51.68 9.60 51.07
C ASP A 157 52.77 9.01 50.15
N LYS A 158 52.88 9.48 48.89
CA LYS A 158 53.83 8.97 47.88
C LYS A 158 54.33 10.09 46.96
N PRO A 159 55.57 10.00 46.44
CA PRO A 159 56.04 10.93 45.41
C PRO A 159 55.28 10.69 44.10
N VAL A 160 54.45 11.66 43.70
CA VAL A 160 53.74 11.66 42.41
C VAL A 160 54.58 12.45 41.41
N SER A 161 54.77 11.89 40.22
CA SER A 161 55.39 12.64 39.12
C SER A 161 54.38 13.66 38.57
N ILE A 162 54.65 14.94 38.78
CA ILE A 162 53.79 16.05 38.32
C ILE A 162 53.52 15.97 36.80
N THR A 163 54.49 15.48 36.02
CA THR A 163 54.35 15.33 34.57
C THR A 163 53.34 14.26 34.17
N LEU A 164 53.28 13.14 34.90
CA LEU A 164 52.31 12.06 34.67
C LEU A 164 50.91 12.52 35.07
N PHE A 165 50.78 13.19 36.20
CA PHE A 165 49.51 13.75 36.67
C PHE A 165 48.89 14.72 35.66
N ILE A 166 49.70 15.62 35.07
CA ILE A 166 49.22 16.55 34.02
C ILE A 166 48.76 15.80 32.79
N LEU A 167 49.48 14.75 32.38
CA LEU A 167 49.12 13.94 31.21
C LEU A 167 47.79 13.20 31.43
N GLU A 168 47.61 12.58 32.60
CA GLU A 168 46.36 11.92 32.97
C GLU A 168 45.17 12.88 32.98
N PHE A 169 45.39 14.10 33.49
CA PHE A 169 44.37 15.14 33.53
C PHE A 169 43.97 15.59 32.11
N LEU A 170 44.93 15.73 31.20
CA LEU A 170 44.69 16.05 29.80
C LEU A 170 43.91 14.95 29.07
N ILE A 171 44.26 13.68 29.30
CA ILE A 171 43.55 12.54 28.70
C ILE A 171 42.12 12.46 29.23
N PHE A 172 41.91 12.71 30.53
CA PHE A 172 40.58 12.74 31.13
C PHE A 172 39.69 13.84 30.53
N LEU A 173 40.25 15.02 30.27
CA LEU A 173 39.53 16.15 29.69
C LEU A 173 39.41 16.09 28.15
N SER A 174 40.07 15.13 27.50
CA SER A 174 40.12 15.00 26.04
C SER A 174 38.75 14.95 25.34
N PRO A 175 37.67 14.33 25.89
CA PRO A 175 36.36 14.36 25.25
C PRO A 175 35.76 15.77 25.25
N ALA A 176 35.94 16.51 26.35
CA ALA A 176 35.44 17.88 26.49
C ALA A 176 36.21 18.84 25.57
N ILE A 177 37.54 18.69 25.47
CA ILE A 177 38.38 19.46 24.55
C ILE A 177 37.93 19.25 23.11
N LEU A 178 37.66 17.99 22.70
CA LEU A 178 37.17 17.69 21.36
C LEU A 178 35.82 18.35 21.07
N LEU A 179 34.87 18.34 22.02
CA LEU A 179 33.57 18.99 21.86
C LEU A 179 33.69 20.51 21.73
N ILE A 180 34.55 21.13 22.55
CA ILE A 180 34.85 22.57 22.47
C ILE A 180 35.46 22.93 21.12
N PHE A 181 36.44 22.14 20.66
CA PHE A 181 37.05 22.31 19.34
C PHE A 181 36.01 22.20 18.22
N LEU A 182 35.14 21.19 18.25
CA LEU A 182 34.07 21.02 17.26
C LEU A 182 33.06 22.17 17.28
N TYR A 183 32.75 22.72 18.46
CA TYR A 183 31.88 23.89 18.60
C TYR A 183 32.47 25.13 17.91
N PHE A 184 33.75 25.42 18.15
CA PHE A 184 34.43 26.55 17.49
C PHE A 184 34.65 26.31 16.00
N TYR A 185 35.05 25.08 15.62
CA TYR A 185 35.21 24.70 14.22
C TYR A 185 33.91 24.87 13.44
N LYS A 186 32.76 24.48 14.01
CA LYS A 186 31.44 24.67 13.38
C LYS A 186 31.03 26.14 13.27
N LYS A 187 31.50 27.00 14.18
CA LYS A 187 31.24 28.45 14.16
C LYS A 187 32.06 29.18 13.09
N ILE A 188 33.25 28.66 12.76
CA ILE A 188 34.19 29.26 11.80
C ILE A 188 34.03 28.66 10.40
N ALA A 189 33.69 27.37 10.28
CA ALA A 189 33.58 26.69 9.00
C ALA A 189 32.28 27.08 8.24
N PRO A 190 32.35 27.31 6.91
CA PRO A 190 31.16 27.64 6.11
C PRO A 190 30.21 26.44 6.02
N LYS A 191 29.01 26.59 6.61
CA LYS A 191 27.70 25.89 6.45
C LYS A 191 27.59 24.55 5.67
N LYS A 192 28.59 23.67 5.63
CA LYS A 192 28.53 22.39 4.89
C LYS A 192 28.47 21.14 5.77
N ILE A 193 28.61 21.25 7.10
CA ILE A 193 28.58 20.07 7.99
C ILE A 193 27.40 20.17 8.96
N LYS A 194 26.26 19.59 8.56
CA LYS A 194 25.11 19.36 9.44
C LYS A 194 25.26 18.00 10.10
N THR A 195 26.14 17.89 11.09
CA THR A 195 26.14 16.74 12.01
C THR A 195 25.32 17.12 13.25
N THR A 196 24.25 16.39 13.52
CA THR A 196 23.42 16.56 14.72
C THR A 196 23.73 15.43 15.70
N ILE A 197 23.64 15.69 17.01
CA ILE A 197 23.92 14.69 18.07
C ILE A 197 23.06 13.41 17.89
N GLY A 198 21.86 13.52 17.30
CA GLY A 198 21.01 12.37 16.97
C GLY A 198 21.60 11.41 15.92
N ASP A 199 22.55 11.86 15.09
CA ASP A 199 23.25 11.01 14.12
C ASP A 199 24.26 10.06 14.80
N LEU A 200 24.59 10.29 16.08
CA LEU A 200 25.52 9.46 16.87
C LEU A 200 24.92 8.10 17.26
N PHE A 201 23.59 8.01 17.34
CA PHE A 201 22.87 6.83 17.84
C PHE A 201 22.07 6.09 16.77
N LYS A 202 21.98 6.63 15.55
CA LYS A 202 21.15 6.06 14.49
C LYS A 202 21.97 5.14 13.58
N ARG A 203 21.62 3.85 13.58
CA ARG A 203 22.29 2.81 12.78
C ARG A 203 22.01 3.03 11.29
N ASN A 204 23.01 2.79 10.45
CA ASN A 204 22.86 2.79 8.99
C ASN A 204 21.93 1.63 8.57
N SER A 205 20.81 1.96 7.93
CA SER A 205 19.97 1.00 7.24
C SER A 205 19.27 1.65 6.05
N THR A 206 19.18 0.90 4.94
CA THR A 206 18.22 1.18 3.88
C THR A 206 16.88 0.60 4.33
N ASP A 207 16.10 1.39 5.05
CA ASP A 207 14.78 0.97 5.48
C ASP A 207 13.81 1.14 4.30
N LYS A 208 13.33 0.02 3.74
CA LYS A 208 12.14 0.04 2.89
C LYS A 208 10.95 0.12 3.83
N ILE A 209 10.38 1.32 3.95
CA ILE A 209 9.18 1.56 4.75
C ILE A 209 7.99 1.42 3.80
N SER A 210 7.14 0.44 4.05
CA SER A 210 5.86 0.31 3.38
C SER A 210 4.78 0.81 4.33
N GLU A 211 4.13 1.92 3.97
CA GLU A 211 2.99 2.47 4.70
C GLU A 211 1.76 2.46 3.79
N THR A 212 0.66 1.94 4.30
CA THR A 212 -0.64 1.99 3.62
C THR A 212 -1.36 3.26 4.01
N TRP A 213 -1.46 4.21 3.08
CA TRP A 213 -2.25 5.44 3.25
C TRP A 213 -3.48 5.34 2.35
N MET A 214 -4.68 5.59 2.89
CA MET A 214 -5.86 5.75 2.05
C MET A 214 -5.80 7.11 1.34
N VAL A 215 -5.13 7.16 0.20
CA VAL A 215 -5.06 8.37 -0.63
C VAL A 215 -6.28 8.42 -1.52
N SER A 216 -7.03 9.52 -1.46
CA SER A 216 -8.15 9.78 -2.38
C SER A 216 -7.64 10.27 -3.74
N ARG A 217 -6.84 9.44 -4.43
CA ARG A 217 -6.39 9.72 -5.80
C ARG A 217 -7.42 9.22 -6.81
N GLU A 218 -7.61 9.96 -7.90
CA GLU A 218 -8.36 9.47 -9.05
C GLU A 218 -7.63 8.28 -9.70
N VAL A 219 -8.37 7.24 -10.05
CA VAL A 219 -7.80 6.06 -10.71
C VAL A 219 -7.54 6.40 -12.17
N GLY A 220 -6.29 6.28 -12.62
CA GLY A 220 -5.94 6.47 -14.02
C GLY A 220 -6.31 5.25 -14.88
N ALA A 221 -6.19 5.40 -16.20
CA ALA A 221 -6.49 4.30 -17.13
C ALA A 221 -5.48 3.16 -17.02
N ILE A 222 -4.21 3.48 -16.74
CA ILE A 222 -3.14 2.50 -16.55
C ILE A 222 -3.40 1.69 -15.28
N GLU A 223 -3.69 2.37 -14.16
CA GLU A 223 -3.99 1.70 -12.89
C GLU A 223 -5.23 0.78 -13.00
N LEU A 224 -6.25 1.19 -13.76
CA LEU A 224 -7.40 0.33 -14.07
C LEU A 224 -7.00 -0.89 -14.91
N HIS A 225 -6.26 -0.69 -15.99
CA HIS A 225 -5.81 -1.77 -16.86
C HIS A 225 -4.99 -2.80 -16.07
N ASP A 226 -4.04 -2.35 -15.26
CA ASP A 226 -3.18 -3.21 -14.45
C ASP A 226 -3.97 -3.98 -13.38
N ALA A 227 -5.01 -3.37 -12.82
CA ALA A 227 -5.93 -4.06 -11.91
C ALA A 227 -6.65 -5.21 -12.60
N LEU A 228 -7.24 -4.95 -13.77
CA LEU A 228 -8.00 -5.95 -14.52
C LEU A 228 -7.11 -7.08 -15.04
N ALA A 229 -5.90 -6.75 -15.51
CA ALA A 229 -4.90 -7.74 -15.89
C ALA A 229 -4.49 -8.61 -14.70
N GLY A 230 -4.23 -8.00 -13.53
CA GLY A 230 -3.90 -8.74 -12.31
C GLY A 230 -5.04 -9.61 -11.79
N PHE A 231 -6.29 -9.16 -11.94
CA PHE A 231 -7.47 -9.94 -11.59
C PHE A 231 -7.64 -11.17 -12.48
N THR A 232 -7.20 -11.13 -13.73
CA THR A 232 -7.32 -12.25 -14.69
C THR A 232 -6.07 -13.15 -14.75
N GLU A 233 -5.04 -12.84 -13.97
CA GLU A 233 -3.80 -13.62 -13.92
C GLU A 233 -4.02 -14.99 -13.27
N LYS A 234 -3.27 -16.00 -13.75
CA LYS A 234 -3.38 -17.42 -13.32
C LYS A 234 -3.20 -17.62 -11.82
N ASP A 235 -2.37 -16.79 -11.21
CA ASP A 235 -2.04 -16.87 -9.80
C ASP A 235 -3.13 -16.24 -8.92
N THR A 236 -4.00 -15.41 -9.51
CA THR A 236 -5.10 -14.71 -8.84
C THR A 236 -6.41 -15.49 -9.01
N LEU A 237 -6.73 -15.91 -10.24
CA LEU A 237 -7.93 -16.68 -10.57
C LEU A 237 -7.58 -18.04 -11.17
N PRO A 238 -8.21 -19.14 -10.70
CA PRO A 238 -8.08 -20.44 -11.35
C PRO A 238 -8.71 -20.42 -12.75
N HIS A 239 -8.03 -21.06 -13.71
CA HIS A 239 -8.41 -21.11 -15.13
C HIS A 239 -9.80 -21.67 -15.43
N THR A 240 -10.39 -22.42 -14.50
CA THR A 240 -11.70 -23.02 -14.67
C THR A 240 -12.85 -22.04 -14.39
N LEU A 241 -12.54 -20.88 -13.80
CA LEU A 241 -13.56 -19.87 -13.52
C LEU A 241 -13.86 -19.05 -14.76
N ARG A 242 -15.15 -18.99 -15.09
CA ARG A 242 -15.70 -18.12 -16.12
C ARG A 242 -16.63 -17.12 -15.46
N PHE A 243 -16.55 -15.86 -15.87
CA PHE A 243 -17.44 -14.81 -15.38
C PHE A 243 -18.03 -14.04 -16.55
N ILE A 244 -19.24 -13.53 -16.35
CA ILE A 244 -19.93 -12.65 -17.28
C ILE A 244 -20.06 -11.30 -16.59
N PHE A 245 -19.48 -10.28 -17.23
CA PHE A 245 -19.56 -8.91 -16.78
C PHE A 245 -20.70 -8.20 -17.50
N ILE A 246 -21.73 -7.82 -16.74
CA ILE A 246 -22.93 -7.15 -17.26
C ILE A 246 -22.78 -5.66 -16.99
N ILE A 247 -22.79 -4.86 -18.06
CA ILE A 247 -22.82 -3.39 -17.98
C ILE A 247 -24.23 -2.94 -18.35
N ASP A 248 -24.91 -2.30 -17.41
CA ASP A 248 -26.26 -1.77 -17.60
C ASP A 248 -26.24 -0.23 -17.68
N ASN A 249 -27.27 0.36 -18.31
CA ASN A 249 -27.48 1.80 -18.44
C ASN A 249 -26.33 2.59 -19.10
N LEU A 250 -25.57 1.96 -20.01
CA LEU A 250 -24.45 2.60 -20.70
C LEU A 250 -24.90 3.78 -21.58
N ASP A 251 -26.10 3.70 -22.14
CA ASP A 251 -26.74 4.70 -23.01
C ASP A 251 -27.05 6.03 -22.29
N ARG A 252 -27.09 6.02 -20.96
CA ARG A 252 -27.46 7.19 -20.12
C ARG A 252 -26.28 8.06 -19.70
N ILE A 253 -25.07 7.70 -20.14
CA ILE A 253 -23.79 8.27 -19.70
C ILE A 253 -23.10 9.03 -20.84
N ILE A 254 -23.76 9.13 -21.99
CA ILE A 254 -23.29 9.84 -23.19
C ILE A 254 -23.41 11.34 -22.99
#